data_AF-A0A7Y3GA05-F1
#
_entry.id   AF-A0A7Y3GA05-F1
#
_cell.length_a   1.000
_cell.length_b   1.000
_cell.length_c   1.000
_cell.angle_alpha   90.00
_cell.angle_beta   90.00
_cell.angle_gamma   90.00
#
_symmetry.space_group_name_H-M   'P 1'
#
loop_
_entity.id
_entity.type
_entity.pdbx_description
1 polymer ?
#
loop_
_entity_poly.entity_id
_entity_poly.type
_entity_poly.pdbx_seq_one_letter_code
_entity_poly.pdbx_strand_id
1 'polypeptide(L)' 'VRGVRHQPGGDEVQRHHRLEIEQGPFEARVRIPVAIERNAVSAHLEEGVLTVRLPKRAPRRIEVQAPPSEDEA' A
#
# COMPACT_ATOMS: atom_id res chain seq x y z
N VAL A 1 3.05 -5.25 -1.39
CA VAL A 1 2.35 -6.05 -2.42
C VAL A 1 3.29 -7.16 -2.85
N ARG A 2 2.81 -8.40 -2.91
CA ARG A 2 3.56 -9.58 -3.35
C ARG A 2 2.69 -10.39 -4.29
N GLY A 3 3.30 -11.11 -5.21
CA GLY A 3 2.60 -12.05 -6.08
C GLY A 3 3.58 -12.83 -6.95
N VAL A 4 3.04 -13.68 -7.81
CA VAL A 4 3.80 -14.42 -8.81
C VAL A 4 3.14 -14.16 -10.16
N ARG A 5 3.95 -13.74 -11.13
CA ARG A 5 3.51 -13.71 -12.52
C ARG A 5 3.90 -15.00 -13.19
N HIS A 6 2.92 -15.80 -13.55
CA HIS A 6 3.15 -17.07 -14.23
C HIS A 6 3.45 -16.85 -15.71
N GLN A 7 4.34 -17.69 -16.25
CA GLN A 7 4.63 -17.69 -17.68
C GLN A 7 3.36 -18.00 -18.50
N PRO A 8 3.17 -17.32 -19.65
CA PRO A 8 2.17 -17.74 -20.61
C PRO A 8 2.50 -19.16 -21.09
N GLY A 9 1.54 -20.09 -20.97
CA GLY A 9 1.76 -21.51 -21.31
C GLY A 9 1.85 -22.46 -20.10
N GLY A 10 1.84 -21.93 -18.87
CA GLY A 10 1.81 -22.76 -17.66
C GLY A 10 3.12 -23.51 -17.41
N ASP A 11 3.03 -24.80 -17.04
CA ASP A 11 4.19 -25.65 -16.72
C ASP A 11 4.80 -26.35 -17.94
N GLU A 12 4.23 -26.14 -19.14
CA GLU A 12 4.77 -26.72 -20.36
C GLU A 12 6.07 -26.01 -20.76
N VAL A 13 7.12 -26.78 -21.01
CA VAL A 13 8.45 -26.24 -21.35
C VAL A 13 8.41 -25.60 -22.73
N GLN A 14 8.12 -24.31 -22.79
CA GLN A 14 8.14 -23.53 -24.02
C GLN A 14 9.52 -22.93 -24.26
N ARG A 15 10.08 -23.18 -25.46
CA ARG A 15 11.34 -22.57 -25.90
C ARG A 15 11.06 -21.22 -26.53
N HIS A 16 11.18 -20.17 -25.73
CA HIS A 16 11.04 -18.81 -26.23
C HIS A 16 12.34 -18.35 -26.91
N HIS A 17 12.23 -17.81 -28.13
CA HIS A 17 13.36 -17.15 -28.80
C HIS A 17 13.75 -15.82 -28.11
N ARG A 18 12.78 -15.15 -27.46
CA ARG A 18 13.00 -13.90 -26.73
C ARG A 18 11.97 -13.74 -25.60
N LEU A 19 12.42 -13.31 -24.43
CA LEU A 19 11.60 -12.98 -23.27
C LEU A 19 11.93 -11.55 -22.83
N GLU A 20 11.05 -10.59 -23.13
CA GLU A 20 11.22 -9.18 -22.75
C GLU A 20 10.42 -8.81 -21.51
N ILE A 21 9.45 -9.64 -21.17
CA ILE A 21 8.51 -9.42 -20.09
C ILE A 21 8.96 -10.23 -18.88
N GLU A 22 9.22 -9.56 -17.76
CA GLU A 22 9.58 -10.20 -16.49
C GLU A 22 8.46 -11.13 -15.99
N GLN A 23 8.86 -12.30 -15.51
CA GLN A 23 8.02 -13.37 -14.96
C GLN A 23 8.57 -13.81 -13.60
N GLY A 24 7.75 -14.51 -12.82
CA GLY A 24 8.12 -15.03 -11.51
C GLY A 24 7.65 -14.16 -10.34
N PRO A 25 8.23 -14.35 -9.15
CA PRO A 25 7.81 -13.63 -7.95
C PRO A 25 8.14 -12.15 -8.05
N PHE A 26 7.23 -11.31 -7.57
CA PHE A 26 7.47 -9.88 -7.42
C PHE A 26 7.10 -9.41 -6.02
N GLU A 27 7.81 -8.37 -5.56
CA GLU A 27 7.50 -7.70 -4.31
C GLU A 27 7.72 -6.18 -4.45
N ALA A 28 6.71 -5.42 -4.03
CA ALA A 28 6.80 -3.98 -3.85
C ALA A 28 6.48 -3.62 -2.40
N ARG A 29 7.39 -2.91 -1.72
CA ARG A 29 7.18 -2.37 -0.37
C ARG A 29 7.10 -0.85 -0.46
N VAL A 30 6.00 -0.27 0.03
CA VAL A 30 5.78 1.18 0.04
C VAL A 30 5.55 1.62 1.48
N ARG A 31 6.27 2.65 1.93
CA ARG A 31 6.03 3.26 3.24
C ARG A 31 4.88 4.25 3.13
N ILE A 32 3.91 4.14 4.01
CA ILE A 32 2.76 5.05 4.05
C ILE A 32 3.09 6.19 5.02
N PRO A 33 3.13 7.46 4.57
CA PRO A 33 3.63 8.57 5.39
C PRO A 33 2.61 9.10 6.40
N VAL A 34 1.39 8.56 6.41
CA VAL A 34 0.28 9.04 7.24
C VAL A 34 -0.43 7.88 7.94
N ALA A 35 -1.14 8.19 9.03
CA ALA A 35 -2.01 7.23 9.68
C ALA A 35 -3.23 6.91 8.79
N ILE A 36 -3.59 5.63 8.72
CA ILE A 36 -4.70 5.11 7.91
C ILE A 36 -5.68 4.31 8.77
N GLU A 37 -6.94 4.24 8.33
CA GLU A 37 -7.93 3.32 8.90
C GLU A 37 -7.72 1.92 8.34
N ARG A 38 -6.94 1.11 9.06
CA ARG A 38 -6.48 -0.22 8.59
C ARG A 38 -7.63 -1.16 8.24
N ASN A 39 -8.74 -1.09 8.96
CA ASN A 39 -9.89 -1.97 8.75
C ASN A 39 -10.76 -1.57 7.55
N ALA A 40 -10.51 -0.39 6.95
CA ALA A 40 -11.25 0.13 5.81
C ALA A 40 -10.41 0.12 4.51
N VAL A 41 -9.28 -0.59 4.51
CA VAL A 41 -8.44 -0.77 3.32
C VAL A 41 -9.18 -1.64 2.30
N SER A 42 -9.19 -1.21 1.04
CA SER A 42 -9.71 -2.00 -0.07
C SER A 42 -8.73 -2.08 -1.23
N ALA A 43 -8.88 -3.10 -2.06
CA ALA A 43 -8.07 -3.30 -3.25
C ALA A 43 -8.96 -3.75 -4.41
N HIS A 44 -8.64 -3.28 -5.60
CA HIS A 44 -9.34 -3.63 -6.85
C HIS A 44 -8.30 -3.86 -7.95
N LEU A 45 -8.44 -4.94 -8.70
CA LEU A 45 -7.57 -5.29 -9.81
C LEU A 45 -8.38 -5.28 -11.09
N GLU A 46 -8.04 -4.38 -12.01
CA GLU A 46 -8.76 -4.19 -13.27
C GLU A 46 -7.75 -3.87 -14.36
N GLU A 47 -7.90 -4.50 -15.52
CA GLU A 47 -7.04 -4.30 -16.70
C GLU A 47 -5.52 -4.38 -16.41
N GLY A 48 -5.13 -5.27 -15.48
CA GLY A 48 -3.73 -5.45 -15.09
C GLY A 48 -3.17 -4.40 -14.12
N VAL A 49 -4.03 -3.51 -13.60
CA VAL A 49 -3.64 -2.47 -12.63
C VAL A 49 -4.26 -2.77 -11.26
N LEU A 50 -3.40 -2.97 -10.26
CA LEU A 50 -3.83 -3.09 -8.87
C LEU A 50 -3.97 -1.71 -8.23
N THR A 51 -5.19 -1.31 -7.94
CA THR A 51 -5.51 -0.10 -7.18
C THR A 51 -5.74 -0.46 -5.71
N VAL A 52 -4.97 0.14 -4.79
CA VAL A 52 -5.14 -0.04 -3.34
C VAL A 52 -5.58 1.28 -2.72
N ARG A 53 -6.76 1.29 -2.10
CA ARG A 53 -7.32 2.46 -1.41
C ARG A 53 -7.04 2.37 0.08
N LEU A 54 -6.34 3.37 0.60
CA LEU A 54 -5.96 3.49 2.01
C LEU A 54 -6.65 4.74 2.61
N PRO A 55 -7.81 4.61 3.27
CA PRO A 55 -8.47 5.75 3.90
C PRO A 55 -7.58 6.35 5.00
N LYS A 56 -7.42 7.68 5.01
CA LYS A 56 -6.69 8.38 6.07
C LYS A 56 -7.49 8.28 7.38
N ARG A 57 -6.79 8.11 8.49
CA ARG A 57 -7.40 8.19 9.82
C ARG A 57 -7.85 9.61 10.10
N ALA A 58 -9.02 9.77 10.72
CA ALA A 58 -9.51 11.09 11.10
C ALA A 58 -8.51 11.81 12.02
N PRO A 59 -8.25 13.11 11.79
CA PRO A 59 -7.37 13.87 12.67
C PRO A 59 -8.00 13.99 14.06
N ARG A 60 -7.18 13.88 15.10
CA ARG A 60 -7.60 14.17 16.47
C ARG A 60 -7.16 15.58 16.84
N ARG A 61 -8.10 16.42 17.26
CA ARG A 61 -7.80 17.69 17.91
C ARG A 61 -7.43 17.45 19.36
N ILE A 62 -6.34 18.05 19.82
CA ILE A 62 -5.94 18.07 21.22
C ILE A 62 -6.04 19.52 21.67
N GLU A 63 -6.87 19.78 22.67
CA GLU A 63 -6.93 21.09 23.32
C GLU A 63 -5.85 21.15 24.40
N VAL A 64 -5.02 22.19 24.32
CA VAL A 64 -3.96 22.43 25.30
C VAL A 64 -4.48 23.47 26.28
N GLN A 65 -4.58 23.12 27.56
CA GLN A 65 -4.84 24.09 28.62
C GLN A 65 -3.51 24.71 29.03
N ALA A 66 -3.44 26.05 29.01
CA ALA A 66 -2.31 26.75 29.57
C ALA A 66 -2.31 26.56 31.11
N PRO A 67 -1.16 26.27 31.73
CA PRO A 67 -1.06 26.30 33.19
C PRO A 67 -1.42 27.69 33.71
N PRO A 68 -2.01 27.81 34.92
CA PRO A 68 -2.31 29.11 35.51
C PRO A 68 -1.01 29.90 35.65
N SER A 69 -1.00 31.11 35.09
CA SER A 69 0.11 32.06 35.18
C SER A 69 0.24 32.55 36.63
N GLU A 70 1.42 32.37 37.23
CA GLU A 70 1.76 32.72 38.63
C GLU A 70 1.89 34.25 38.88
N ASP A 71 1.36 35.10 38.00
CA ASP A 71 1.59 36.57 38.03
C ASP A 71 0.53 37.38 38.82
N GLU A 72 -0.29 36.73 39.65
CA GLU A 72 -1.18 37.43 40.61
C GLU A 72 -0.98 36.90 42.04
N ALA A 73 0.11 37.31 42.69
CA ALA A 73 0.33 37.15 44.14
C ALA A 73 0.95 38.41 44.75
#